data_AF-A0A0C4F7V2-F1
#
_entry.id   AF-A0A0C4F7V2-F1
#
_cell.length_a   1.000
_cell.length_b   1.000
_cell.length_c   1.000
_cell.angle_alpha   90.00
_cell.angle_beta   90.00
_cell.angle_gamma   90.00
#
_symmetry.space_group_name_H-M   'P 1'
#
loop_
_entity.id
_entity.type
_entity.pdbx_description
1 polymer ?
#
loop_
_entity_poly.entity_id
_entity_poly.type
_entity_poly.pdbx_seq_one_letter_code
_entity_poly.pdbx_strand_id
1 'polypeptide(L)'
;MAKTREPTKPKPPNTTEQLLSRQMDAISEVFRSFGAKYDLCSNRRPLFLSDTVQLTVPTPIDLAAWKSKLSQLQSSLLPLLRHQIKTLSSSLDPSDLRKDKCHKLELIVQLQSELGHTMGQVVSCATFISPRPLFSPIETDDHYLKDLKEFRRKKLFFKVSFLTRELSFLFGYCATLIQQLKLSRNKYRREARRLNARGMIIKFSGSASDSIDSLIRWSQGHEMEIIHQEWDLGLSGMDEVLANLAGLDSPAVATGNADEDDQTETDGASEPVIQLARYAQPIAKLSRLFFRKLATSRLNPSPLHPFTDMSTDQLTQLCGSAALIGCHLGSIFKSLNINPQETVEADLAAALIETVNRTVEIF
;
A
#
# COMPACT_ATOMS: atom_id res chain seq x y z
N MET A 1 6.37 -67.66 -36.79
CA MET A 1 5.78 -67.35 -35.47
C MET A 1 5.84 -65.85 -35.24
N ALA A 2 4.80 -65.11 -35.62
CA ALA A 2 4.69 -63.67 -35.37
C ALA A 2 3.86 -63.47 -34.09
N LYS A 3 4.44 -62.81 -33.09
CA LYS A 3 3.83 -62.57 -31.78
C LYS A 3 2.90 -61.36 -31.88
N THR A 4 1.60 -61.62 -31.89
CA THR A 4 0.54 -60.59 -31.87
C THR A 4 0.62 -59.80 -30.57
N ARG A 5 0.85 -58.48 -30.65
CA ARG A 5 0.74 -57.57 -29.51
C ARG A 5 -0.75 -57.32 -29.25
N GLU A 6 -1.23 -57.72 -28.08
CA GLU A 6 -2.56 -57.36 -27.60
C GLU A 6 -2.67 -55.84 -27.41
N PRO A 7 -3.82 -55.23 -27.74
CA PRO A 7 -4.07 -53.81 -27.48
C PRO A 7 -4.34 -53.60 -25.99
N THR A 8 -3.49 -52.77 -25.36
CA THR A 8 -3.64 -52.30 -23.98
C THR A 8 -4.98 -51.57 -23.84
N LYS A 9 -5.93 -52.15 -23.08
CA LYS A 9 -7.20 -51.50 -22.74
C LYS A 9 -6.96 -50.14 -22.07
N PRO A 10 -7.75 -49.10 -22.38
CA PRO A 10 -7.65 -47.81 -21.71
C PRO A 10 -7.99 -47.97 -20.23
N LYS A 11 -7.08 -47.51 -19.37
CA LYS A 11 -7.25 -47.44 -17.92
C LYS A 11 -8.48 -46.56 -17.60
N PRO A 12 -9.42 -46.99 -16.74
CA PRO A 12 -10.59 -46.19 -16.43
C PRO A 12 -10.18 -44.84 -15.82
N PRO A 13 -10.96 -43.76 -16.02
CA PRO A 13 -10.66 -42.46 -15.46
C PRO A 13 -10.57 -42.55 -13.93
N ASN A 14 -9.47 -42.04 -13.38
CA ASN A 14 -9.15 -42.10 -11.96
C ASN A 14 -10.09 -41.14 -11.19
N THR A 15 -11.27 -41.61 -10.77
CA THR A 15 -12.35 -40.83 -10.16
C THR A 15 -11.87 -39.92 -9.02
N THR A 16 -10.90 -40.39 -8.23
CA THR A 16 -10.31 -39.63 -7.11
C THR A 16 -9.51 -38.41 -7.57
N GLU A 17 -8.73 -38.52 -8.65
CA GLU A 17 -7.98 -37.38 -9.21
C GLU A 17 -8.91 -36.32 -9.80
N GLN A 18 -10.02 -36.75 -10.42
CA GLN A 18 -11.04 -35.84 -10.92
C GLN A 18 -11.76 -35.11 -9.78
N LEU A 19 -12.04 -35.80 -8.67
CA LEU A 19 -12.69 -35.21 -7.50
C LEU A 19 -11.77 -34.18 -6.82
N LEU A 20 -10.49 -34.51 -6.63
CA LEU A 20 -9.47 -33.57 -6.13
C LEU A 20 -9.29 -32.37 -7.08
N SER A 21 -9.30 -32.59 -8.39
CA SER A 21 -9.26 -31.52 -9.39
C SER A 21 -10.42 -30.55 -9.23
N ARG A 22 -11.65 -31.06 -9.10
CA ARG A 22 -12.85 -30.24 -8.90
C ARG A 22 -12.82 -29.48 -7.58
N GLN A 23 -12.34 -30.11 -6.51
CA GLN A 23 -12.18 -29.45 -5.21
C GLN A 23 -11.19 -28.29 -5.27
N MET A 24 -10.04 -28.48 -5.94
CA MET A 24 -9.07 -27.41 -6.17
C MET A 24 -9.66 -26.27 -7.02
N ASP A 25 -10.50 -26.57 -8.00
CA ASP A 25 -11.19 -25.55 -8.79
C ASP A 25 -12.16 -24.72 -7.94
N ALA A 26 -12.96 -25.38 -7.10
CA ALA A 26 -13.85 -24.70 -6.17
C ALA A 26 -13.08 -23.80 -5.18
N ILE A 27 -11.98 -24.31 -4.60
CA ILE A 27 -11.11 -23.55 -3.69
C ILE A 27 -10.53 -22.32 -4.39
N SER A 28 -9.99 -22.49 -5.60
CA SER A 28 -9.44 -21.37 -6.38
C SER A 28 -10.50 -20.31 -6.66
N GLU A 29 -11.72 -20.72 -6.99
CA GLU A 29 -12.80 -19.80 -7.30
C GLU A 29 -13.26 -19.01 -6.06
N VAL A 30 -13.35 -19.67 -4.90
CA VAL A 30 -13.64 -18.99 -3.63
C VAL A 30 -12.58 -17.91 -3.34
N PHE A 31 -11.29 -18.20 -3.50
CA PHE A 31 -10.24 -17.19 -3.32
C PHE A 31 -10.36 -16.01 -4.29
N ARG A 32 -10.66 -16.26 -5.58
CA ARG A 32 -10.91 -15.17 -6.54
C ARG A 32 -12.11 -14.33 -6.13
N SER A 33 -13.19 -14.98 -5.67
CA SER A 33 -14.39 -14.29 -5.21
C SER A 33 -14.11 -13.39 -4.01
N PHE A 34 -13.19 -13.75 -3.11
CA PHE A 34 -12.82 -12.90 -1.98
C PHE A 34 -12.19 -11.59 -2.41
N GLY A 35 -11.34 -11.62 -3.44
CA GLY A 35 -10.76 -10.41 -4.01
C GLY A 35 -11.84 -9.46 -4.51
N ALA A 36 -12.81 -9.97 -5.29
CA ALA A 36 -13.92 -9.17 -5.79
C ALA A 36 -14.88 -8.71 -4.68
N LYS A 37 -15.11 -9.54 -3.66
CA LYS A 37 -16.13 -9.29 -2.62
C LYS A 37 -15.68 -8.30 -1.55
N TYR A 38 -14.40 -8.35 -1.14
CA TYR A 38 -13.93 -7.63 0.04
C TYR A 38 -13.00 -6.46 -0.27
N ASP A 39 -12.53 -6.30 -1.51
CA ASP A 39 -11.68 -5.17 -1.89
C ASP A 39 -12.47 -3.86 -1.87
N LEU A 40 -12.29 -3.08 -0.79
CA LEU A 40 -12.91 -1.76 -0.62
C LEU A 40 -12.35 -0.71 -1.58
N CYS A 41 -11.14 -0.90 -2.11
CA CYS A 41 -10.57 0.03 -3.10
C CYS A 41 -11.25 -0.13 -4.47
N SER A 42 -11.48 -1.38 -4.90
CA SER A 42 -12.10 -1.69 -6.19
C SER A 42 -13.63 -1.58 -6.15
N ASN A 43 -14.26 -1.91 -5.02
CA ASN A 43 -15.70 -1.74 -4.80
C ASN A 43 -16.07 -0.32 -4.37
N ARG A 44 -15.23 0.67 -4.67
CA ARG A 44 -15.70 2.04 -4.79
C ARG A 44 -16.69 2.10 -5.96
N ARG A 45 -17.94 1.66 -5.72
CA ARG A 45 -19.06 2.54 -6.11
C ARG A 45 -18.63 3.91 -5.60
N PRO A 46 -18.63 4.96 -6.42
CA PRO A 46 -18.33 6.27 -5.88
C PRO A 46 -19.28 6.44 -4.70
N LEU A 47 -18.75 6.42 -3.46
CA LEU A 47 -19.50 6.63 -2.21
C LEU A 47 -20.06 8.08 -2.16
N PHE A 48 -20.10 8.74 -3.31
CA PHE A 48 -20.19 10.16 -3.57
C PHE A 48 -20.94 10.46 -4.89
N LEU A 49 -21.38 9.44 -5.66
CA LEU A 49 -22.36 9.62 -6.73
C LEU A 49 -23.46 8.56 -6.58
N SER A 50 -24.46 8.88 -5.78
CA SER A 50 -25.82 8.50 -6.15
C SER A 50 -26.56 9.80 -6.41
N ASP A 51 -27.00 9.99 -7.64
CA ASP A 51 -27.79 11.15 -8.12
C ASP A 51 -29.19 11.24 -7.48
N THR A 52 -29.36 10.68 -6.30
CA THR A 52 -30.59 10.77 -5.49
C THR A 52 -30.23 10.65 -4.02
N VAL A 53 -29.46 11.60 -3.48
CA VAL A 53 -29.43 11.83 -2.03
C VAL A 53 -30.24 13.10 -1.80
N GLN A 54 -31.52 12.93 -1.49
CA GLN A 54 -32.22 13.94 -0.71
C GLN A 54 -31.33 14.27 0.50
N LEU A 55 -31.09 15.55 0.77
CA LEU A 55 -30.44 16.02 1.99
C LEU A 55 -31.25 15.52 3.20
N THR A 56 -31.01 14.29 3.62
CA THR A 56 -31.40 13.82 4.94
C THR A 56 -30.37 14.35 5.92
N VAL A 57 -30.88 15.03 6.93
CA VAL A 57 -30.13 15.50 8.10
C VAL A 57 -29.14 14.42 8.54
N PRO A 58 -27.84 14.72 8.74
CA PRO A 58 -26.88 13.73 9.19
C PRO A 58 -27.40 13.08 10.47
N THR A 59 -27.71 11.79 10.42
CA THR A 59 -28.03 11.03 11.63
C THR A 59 -26.85 11.19 12.60
N PRO A 60 -27.10 11.58 13.87
CA PRO A 60 -26.05 11.67 14.88
C PRO A 60 -25.30 10.34 14.93
N ILE A 61 -23.97 10.39 14.82
CA ILE A 61 -23.15 9.19 14.95
C ILE A 61 -23.31 8.72 16.39
N ASP A 62 -23.83 7.51 16.59
CA ASP A 62 -23.83 6.88 17.90
C ASP A 62 -22.38 6.60 18.32
N LEU A 63 -21.87 7.47 19.19
CA LEU A 63 -20.50 7.42 19.71
C LEU A 63 -20.21 6.08 20.41
N ALA A 64 -21.19 5.51 21.12
CA ALA A 64 -21.02 4.26 21.84
C ALA A 64 -20.91 3.09 20.85
N ALA A 65 -21.78 3.05 19.84
CA ALA A 65 -21.71 2.06 18.78
C ALA A 65 -20.40 2.17 17.98
N TRP A 66 -19.96 3.39 17.67
CA TRP A 66 -18.70 3.62 16.96
C TRP A 66 -17.49 3.15 17.76
N LYS A 67 -17.39 3.51 19.03
CA LYS A 67 -16.29 3.05 19.90
C LYS A 67 -16.30 1.54 20.06
N SER A 68 -17.48 0.94 20.18
CA SER A 68 -17.64 -0.52 20.22
C SER A 68 -17.14 -1.19 18.93
N LYS A 69 -17.53 -0.67 17.76
CA LYS A 69 -17.08 -1.19 16.45
C LYS A 69 -15.59 -1.02 16.23
N LEU A 70 -15.05 0.13 16.61
CA LEU A 70 -13.63 0.37 16.54
C LEU A 70 -12.87 -0.59 17.46
N SER A 71 -13.30 -0.74 18.72
CA SER A 71 -12.71 -1.69 19.65
C SER A 71 -12.78 -3.13 19.15
N GLN A 72 -13.92 -3.54 18.59
CA GLN A 72 -14.09 -4.86 17.95
C GLN A 72 -13.08 -5.07 16.81
N LEU A 73 -12.91 -4.07 15.94
CA LEU A 73 -11.95 -4.12 14.84
C LEU A 73 -10.52 -4.31 15.37
N GLN A 74 -10.11 -3.48 16.33
CA GLN A 74 -8.74 -3.44 16.86
C GLN A 74 -8.35 -4.65 17.71
N SER A 75 -9.22 -5.05 18.64
CA SER A 75 -8.88 -6.02 19.69
C SER A 75 -9.18 -7.45 19.30
N SER A 76 -10.08 -7.67 18.34
CA SER A 76 -10.57 -9.00 17.99
C SER A 76 -10.37 -9.32 16.51
N LEU A 77 -10.94 -8.52 15.61
CA LEU A 77 -10.98 -8.86 14.18
C LEU A 77 -9.60 -8.81 13.53
N LEU A 78 -8.81 -7.75 13.79
CA LEU A 78 -7.49 -7.60 13.19
C LEU A 78 -6.48 -8.65 13.69
N PRO A 79 -6.35 -8.94 15.00
CA PRO A 79 -5.49 -10.03 15.49
C PRO A 79 -5.92 -11.40 14.96
N LEU A 80 -7.23 -11.67 14.90
CA LEU A 80 -7.75 -12.92 14.34
C LEU A 80 -7.41 -13.04 12.86
N LEU A 81 -7.62 -11.98 12.09
CA LEU A 81 -7.28 -11.93 10.66
C LEU A 81 -5.79 -12.20 10.42
N ARG A 82 -4.91 -11.58 11.23
CA ARG A 82 -3.46 -11.82 11.18
C ARG A 82 -3.12 -13.30 11.40
N HIS A 83 -3.72 -13.91 12.42
CA HIS A 83 -3.55 -15.33 12.69
C HIS A 83 -4.04 -16.21 11.53
N GLN A 84 -5.22 -15.93 10.99
CA GLN A 84 -5.79 -16.65 9.85
C GLN A 84 -4.91 -16.54 8.60
N ILE A 85 -4.40 -15.34 8.29
CA ILE A 85 -3.48 -15.11 7.16
C ILE A 85 -2.19 -15.91 7.32
N LYS A 86 -1.59 -15.88 8.52
CA LYS A 86 -0.36 -16.63 8.81
C LYS A 86 -0.60 -18.13 8.66
N THR A 87 -1.68 -18.65 9.23
CA THR A 87 -2.07 -20.07 9.15
C THR A 87 -2.36 -20.48 7.71
N LEU A 88 -3.04 -19.65 6.93
CA LEU A 88 -3.28 -19.88 5.50
C LEU A 88 -1.96 -19.92 4.71
N SER A 89 -1.08 -18.95 4.93
CA SER A 89 0.23 -18.87 4.27
C SER A 89 1.09 -20.09 4.59
N SER A 90 1.09 -20.57 5.84
CA SER A 90 1.81 -21.79 6.23
C SER A 90 1.17 -23.05 5.64
N SER A 91 -0.15 -23.12 5.56
CA SER A 91 -0.88 -24.28 5.00
C SER A 91 -0.71 -24.41 3.48
N LEU A 92 -0.37 -23.31 2.80
CA LEU A 92 -0.12 -23.26 1.36
C LEU A 92 1.31 -23.63 0.96
N ASP A 93 2.00 -24.46 1.75
CA ASP A 93 3.31 -25.01 1.35
C ASP A 93 3.15 -26.10 0.27
N PRO A 94 3.74 -25.93 -0.93
CA PRO A 94 3.53 -26.89 -2.02
C PRO A 94 4.12 -28.28 -1.77
N SER A 95 5.13 -28.40 -0.91
CA SER A 95 5.74 -29.68 -0.57
C SER A 95 4.81 -30.47 0.34
N ASP A 96 4.22 -29.80 1.33
CA ASP A 96 3.29 -30.42 2.27
C ASP A 96 1.93 -30.72 1.65
N LEU A 97 1.41 -29.81 0.81
CA LEU A 97 0.17 -30.05 0.05
C LEU A 97 0.25 -31.26 -0.86
N ARG A 98 1.43 -31.64 -1.34
CA ARG A 98 1.60 -32.82 -2.21
C ARG A 98 1.66 -34.14 -1.44
N LYS A 99 2.01 -34.12 -0.15
CA LYS A 99 2.12 -35.34 0.68
C LYS A 99 0.74 -35.87 1.09
N ASP A 100 -0.13 -34.97 1.54
CA ASP A 100 -1.48 -35.31 2.01
C ASP A 100 -2.51 -34.33 1.42
N LYS A 101 -2.83 -34.54 0.13
CA LYS A 101 -3.67 -33.60 -0.62
C LYS A 101 -5.08 -33.46 -0.03
N CYS A 102 -5.72 -34.55 0.36
CA CYS A 102 -7.14 -34.54 0.73
C CYS A 102 -7.37 -33.73 2.01
N HIS A 103 -6.73 -34.12 3.11
CA HIS A 103 -6.89 -33.44 4.40
C HIS A 103 -6.44 -31.98 4.35
N LYS A 104 -5.39 -31.67 3.56
CA LYS A 104 -4.92 -30.28 3.45
C LYS A 104 -5.87 -29.39 2.65
N LEU A 105 -6.52 -29.92 1.62
CA LEU A 105 -7.55 -29.16 0.89
C LEU A 105 -8.79 -28.93 1.77
N GLU A 106 -9.18 -29.90 2.60
CA GLU A 106 -10.24 -29.70 3.60
C GLU A 106 -9.90 -28.61 4.62
N LEU A 107 -8.67 -28.62 5.13
CA LEU A 107 -8.18 -27.54 6.01
C LEU A 107 -8.24 -26.17 5.32
N ILE A 108 -7.86 -26.10 4.04
CA ILE A 108 -7.94 -24.84 3.28
C ILE A 108 -9.39 -24.39 3.13
N VAL A 109 -10.34 -25.30 2.87
CA VAL A 109 -11.77 -24.96 2.79
C VAL A 109 -12.28 -24.41 4.12
N GLN A 110 -11.89 -25.01 5.24
CA GLN A 110 -12.23 -24.51 6.57
C GLN A 110 -11.66 -23.09 6.78
N LEU A 111 -10.37 -22.90 6.49
CA LEU A 111 -9.71 -21.59 6.59
C LEU A 111 -10.38 -20.54 5.68
N GLN A 112 -10.83 -20.92 4.47
CA GLN A 112 -11.59 -20.03 3.60
C GLN A 112 -12.90 -19.58 4.25
N SER A 113 -13.67 -20.49 4.84
CA SER A 113 -14.93 -20.16 5.51
C SER A 113 -14.71 -19.21 6.68
N GLU A 114 -13.76 -19.53 7.56
CA GLU A 114 -13.41 -18.71 8.73
C GLU A 114 -12.91 -17.32 8.31
N LEU A 115 -12.03 -17.27 7.30
CA LEU A 115 -11.50 -16.01 6.77
C LEU A 115 -12.59 -15.16 6.09
N GLY A 116 -13.49 -15.80 5.34
CA GLY A 116 -14.61 -15.12 4.71
C GLY A 116 -15.52 -14.45 5.73
N HIS A 117 -15.80 -15.10 6.86
CA HIS A 117 -16.55 -14.51 7.97
C HIS A 117 -15.81 -13.30 8.58
N THR A 118 -14.54 -13.45 8.94
CA THR A 118 -13.72 -12.36 9.51
C THR A 118 -13.65 -11.17 8.56
N MET A 119 -13.39 -11.39 7.27
CA MET A 119 -13.32 -10.34 6.25
C MET A 119 -14.65 -9.60 6.10
N GLY A 120 -15.78 -10.33 6.11
CA GLY A 120 -17.10 -9.72 6.08
C GLY A 120 -17.33 -8.79 7.28
N GLN A 121 -16.91 -9.20 8.48
CA GLN A 121 -16.99 -8.37 9.68
C GLN A 121 -16.06 -7.15 9.63
N VAL A 122 -14.83 -7.31 9.13
CA VAL A 122 -13.88 -6.19 8.94
C VAL A 122 -14.46 -5.16 7.97
N VAL A 123 -14.98 -5.59 6.82
CA VAL A 123 -15.62 -4.70 5.83
C VAL A 123 -16.87 -4.02 6.41
N SER A 124 -17.69 -4.75 7.17
CA SER A 124 -18.85 -4.18 7.87
C SER A 124 -18.44 -3.12 8.91
N CYS A 125 -17.38 -3.36 9.69
CA CYS A 125 -16.87 -2.37 10.62
C CYS A 125 -16.30 -1.15 9.88
N ALA A 126 -15.56 -1.36 8.79
CA ALA A 126 -14.98 -0.29 7.99
C ALA A 126 -16.05 0.61 7.35
N THR A 127 -17.11 0.01 6.80
CA THR A 127 -18.25 0.75 6.22
C THR A 127 -19.02 1.53 7.27
N PHE A 128 -19.17 1.00 8.48
CA PHE A 128 -19.77 1.73 9.61
C PHE A 128 -18.90 2.92 10.07
N ILE A 129 -17.57 2.72 10.13
CA ILE A 129 -16.61 3.74 10.59
C ILE A 129 -16.34 4.79 9.50
N SER A 130 -16.69 4.49 8.25
CA SER A 130 -16.43 5.28 7.04
C SER A 130 -16.79 6.76 7.23
N PRO A 131 -15.98 7.70 6.67
CA PRO A 131 -16.21 9.14 6.75
C PRO A 131 -17.62 9.58 6.31
N ARG A 132 -18.07 10.76 6.78
CA ARG A 132 -19.33 11.35 6.30
C ARG A 132 -19.24 11.63 4.78
N PRO A 133 -20.37 11.72 4.06
CA PRO A 133 -20.35 12.13 2.65
C PRO A 133 -19.60 13.46 2.49
N LEU A 134 -18.81 13.59 1.42
CA LEU A 134 -17.99 14.77 1.11
C LEU A 134 -18.79 16.10 1.07
N PHE A 135 -20.11 16.03 0.98
CA PHE A 135 -21.03 17.17 0.94
C PHE A 135 -21.63 17.56 2.31
N SER A 136 -21.24 16.88 3.40
CA SER A 136 -21.48 17.43 4.73
C SER A 136 -20.62 18.70 4.86
N PRO A 137 -21.13 19.80 5.43
CA PRO A 137 -20.30 20.95 5.75
C PRO A 137 -19.06 20.44 6.49
N ILE A 138 -17.87 20.79 5.98
CA ILE A 138 -16.64 20.60 6.73
C ILE A 138 -16.81 21.52 7.93
N GLU A 139 -17.18 20.96 9.07
CA GLU A 139 -16.95 21.64 10.34
C GLU A 139 -15.43 21.70 10.47
N THR A 140 -14.87 22.83 10.01
CA THR A 140 -13.45 23.20 10.09
C THR A 140 -12.94 23.17 11.53
N ASP A 141 -13.85 23.16 12.49
CA ASP A 141 -13.59 23.16 13.92
C ASP A 141 -14.04 21.86 14.60
N ASP A 142 -13.41 20.73 14.25
CA ASP A 142 -13.68 19.43 14.86
C ASP A 142 -12.67 19.03 15.95
N HIS A 143 -11.88 19.98 16.46
CA HIS A 143 -10.81 19.72 17.43
C HIS A 143 -11.29 18.98 18.69
N TYR A 144 -12.52 19.27 19.15
CA TYR A 144 -13.13 18.65 20.33
C TYR A 144 -13.62 17.20 20.12
N LEU A 145 -13.68 16.72 18.87
CA LEU A 145 -14.24 15.41 18.53
C LEU A 145 -13.30 14.22 18.84
N LYS A 146 -12.02 14.47 19.14
CA LYS A 146 -11.03 13.44 19.53
C LYS A 146 -11.00 12.25 18.56
N ASP A 147 -11.46 11.07 18.97
CA ASP A 147 -11.56 9.87 18.14
C ASP A 147 -12.43 10.05 16.89
N LEU A 148 -13.44 10.91 16.97
CA LEU A 148 -14.39 11.18 15.91
C LEU A 148 -13.91 12.24 14.91
N LYS A 149 -12.72 12.83 15.11
CA LYS A 149 -12.14 13.73 14.11
C LYS A 149 -12.17 13.06 12.74
N GLU A 150 -12.59 13.83 11.75
CA GLU A 150 -12.77 13.31 10.40
C GLU A 150 -11.42 12.87 9.80
N PHE A 151 -10.32 13.54 10.17
CA PHE A 151 -8.94 13.11 9.88
C PHE A 151 -8.70 11.65 10.30
N ARG A 152 -9.02 11.31 11.54
CA ARG A 152 -8.83 9.95 12.07
C ARG A 152 -9.71 8.95 11.32
N ARG A 153 -10.99 9.25 11.12
CA ARG A 153 -11.91 8.36 10.41
C ARG A 153 -11.50 8.09 8.96
N LYS A 154 -11.15 9.14 8.21
CA LYS A 154 -10.68 9.04 6.81
C LYS A 154 -9.42 8.18 6.71
N LYS A 155 -8.41 8.45 7.55
CA LYS A 155 -7.16 7.69 7.55
C LYS A 155 -7.36 6.24 7.98
N LEU A 156 -8.18 5.97 8.99
CA LEU A 156 -8.53 4.61 9.41
C LEU A 156 -9.19 3.83 8.28
N PHE A 157 -10.20 4.42 7.64
CA PHE A 157 -10.88 3.82 6.50
C PHE A 157 -9.92 3.55 5.33
N PHE A 158 -9.01 4.49 5.05
CA PHE A 158 -7.98 4.32 4.03
C PHE A 158 -7.05 3.15 4.34
N LYS A 159 -6.55 3.03 5.57
CA LYS A 159 -5.67 1.91 5.98
C LYS A 159 -6.39 0.56 5.92
N VAL A 160 -7.66 0.48 6.34
CA VAL A 160 -8.45 -0.75 6.16
C VAL A 160 -8.65 -1.06 4.69
N SER A 161 -8.95 -0.05 3.87
CA SER A 161 -9.12 -0.24 2.42
C SER A 161 -7.83 -0.75 1.76
N PHE A 162 -6.68 -0.20 2.18
CA PHE A 162 -5.37 -0.67 1.73
C PHE A 162 -5.14 -2.14 2.11
N LEU A 163 -5.38 -2.50 3.38
CA LEU A 163 -5.28 -3.89 3.85
C LEU A 163 -6.19 -4.83 3.03
N THR A 164 -7.45 -4.46 2.79
CA THR A 164 -8.36 -5.29 1.97
C THR A 164 -7.86 -5.50 0.54
N ARG A 165 -7.17 -4.51 -0.02
CA ARG A 165 -6.56 -4.60 -1.35
C ARG A 165 -5.30 -5.48 -1.34
N GLU A 166 -4.45 -5.38 -0.32
CA GLU A 166 -3.32 -6.30 -0.17
C GLU A 166 -3.78 -7.76 -0.06
N LEU A 167 -4.87 -7.98 0.68
CA LEU A 167 -5.47 -9.31 0.82
C LEU A 167 -6.11 -9.80 -0.48
N SER A 168 -6.68 -8.92 -1.31
CA SER A 168 -7.20 -9.33 -2.62
C SER A 168 -6.08 -9.88 -3.53
N PHE A 169 -4.91 -9.24 -3.52
CA PHE A 169 -3.73 -9.78 -4.21
C PHE A 169 -3.28 -11.12 -3.62
N LEU A 170 -3.19 -11.22 -2.29
CA LEU A 170 -2.87 -12.48 -1.61
C LEU A 170 -3.78 -13.61 -2.08
N PHE A 171 -5.10 -13.40 -2.10
CA PHE A 171 -6.07 -14.40 -2.53
C PHE A 171 -5.91 -14.78 -4.00
N GLY A 172 -5.59 -13.82 -4.88
CA GLY A 172 -5.25 -14.10 -6.28
C GLY A 172 -4.05 -15.05 -6.42
N TYR A 173 -3.01 -14.87 -5.60
CA TYR A 173 -1.86 -15.77 -5.58
C TYR A 173 -2.19 -17.13 -4.95
N CYS A 174 -3.03 -17.18 -3.90
CA CYS A 174 -3.56 -18.43 -3.34
C CYS A 174 -4.30 -19.24 -4.41
N ALA A 175 -5.22 -18.61 -5.14
CA ALA A 175 -5.96 -19.24 -6.24
C ALA A 175 -5.01 -19.78 -7.33
N THR A 176 -4.01 -18.98 -7.70
CA THR A 176 -2.99 -19.35 -8.70
C THR A 176 -2.18 -20.56 -8.23
N LEU A 177 -1.74 -20.59 -6.98
CA LEU A 177 -0.97 -21.71 -6.43
C LEU A 177 -1.79 -23.01 -6.42
N ILE A 178 -3.05 -22.94 -5.98
CA ILE A 178 -3.95 -24.11 -5.98
C ILE A 178 -4.14 -24.67 -7.40
N GLN A 179 -4.30 -23.81 -8.40
CA GLN A 179 -4.36 -24.25 -9.81
C GLN A 179 -3.05 -24.89 -10.28
N GLN A 180 -1.90 -24.36 -9.86
CA GLN A 180 -0.60 -24.95 -10.21
C GLN A 180 -0.41 -26.36 -9.64
N LEU A 181 -1.07 -26.73 -8.54
CA LEU A 181 -0.98 -28.07 -7.95
C LEU A 181 -1.62 -29.17 -8.81
N LYS A 182 -2.51 -28.79 -9.75
CA LYS A 182 -3.09 -29.70 -10.75
C LYS A 182 -2.10 -30.09 -11.85
N LEU A 183 -1.00 -29.34 -11.99
CA LEU A 183 -0.04 -29.52 -13.07
C LEU A 183 0.92 -30.69 -12.77
N SER A 184 1.40 -31.33 -13.83
CA SER A 184 2.50 -32.29 -13.74
C SER A 184 3.73 -31.64 -13.09
N ARG A 185 4.60 -32.43 -12.44
CA ARG A 185 5.75 -31.90 -11.69
C ARG A 185 6.65 -30.97 -12.52
N ASN A 186 6.86 -31.30 -13.80
CA ASN A 186 7.68 -30.49 -14.71
C ASN A 186 6.99 -29.18 -15.11
N LYS A 187 5.67 -29.22 -15.37
CA LYS A 187 4.91 -28.01 -15.70
C LYS A 187 4.77 -27.09 -14.47
N TYR A 188 4.52 -27.66 -13.30
CA TYR A 188 4.54 -26.94 -12.03
C TYR A 188 5.88 -26.22 -11.80
N ARG A 189 7.02 -26.89 -11.97
CA ARG A 189 8.35 -26.26 -11.78
C ARG A 189 8.57 -25.05 -12.69
N ARG A 190 8.12 -25.12 -13.95
CA ARG A 190 8.19 -23.99 -14.89
C ARG A 190 7.30 -22.83 -14.44
N GLU A 191 6.06 -23.11 -14.09
CA GLU A 191 5.12 -22.09 -13.62
C GLU A 191 5.55 -21.46 -12.29
N ALA A 192 6.09 -22.26 -11.37
CA ALA A 192 6.61 -21.77 -10.10
C ALA A 192 7.79 -20.81 -10.29
N ARG A 193 8.68 -21.06 -11.27
CA ARG A 193 9.77 -20.13 -11.62
C ARG A 193 9.25 -18.84 -12.26
N ARG A 194 8.22 -18.95 -13.11
CA ARG A 194 7.66 -17.82 -13.85
C ARG A 194 6.83 -16.88 -12.97
N LEU A 195 5.90 -17.45 -12.19
CA LEU A 195 4.91 -16.68 -11.43
C LEU A 195 5.29 -16.49 -9.97
N ASN A 196 6.16 -17.36 -9.42
CA ASN A 196 6.57 -17.37 -8.02
C ASN A 196 5.40 -17.19 -7.02
N ALA A 197 4.27 -17.87 -7.28
CA ALA A 197 3.03 -17.68 -6.52
C ALA A 197 3.25 -17.88 -5.00
N ARG A 198 4.06 -18.88 -4.61
CA ARG A 198 4.40 -19.12 -3.20
C ARG A 198 5.19 -17.96 -2.58
N GLY A 199 6.19 -17.43 -3.29
CA GLY A 199 6.97 -16.28 -2.81
C GLY A 199 6.09 -15.04 -2.65
N MET A 200 5.16 -14.83 -3.58
CA MET A 200 4.20 -13.72 -3.49
C MET A 200 3.22 -13.89 -2.33
N ILE A 201 2.73 -15.11 -2.04
CA ILE A 201 1.93 -15.40 -0.85
C ILE A 201 2.69 -15.02 0.43
N ILE A 202 3.96 -15.41 0.54
CA ILE A 202 4.79 -15.08 1.71
C ILE A 202 4.91 -13.56 1.85
N LYS A 203 5.30 -12.87 0.76
CA LYS A 203 5.45 -11.41 0.72
C LYS A 203 4.17 -10.69 1.15
N PHE A 204 3.04 -10.99 0.51
CA PHE A 204 1.77 -10.33 0.82
C PHE A 204 1.23 -10.73 2.21
N SER A 205 1.49 -11.94 2.70
CA SER A 205 1.12 -12.30 4.08
C SER A 205 1.93 -11.52 5.13
N GLY A 206 3.21 -11.27 4.85
CA GLY A 206 4.07 -10.42 5.69
C GLY A 206 3.58 -8.97 5.66
N SER A 207 3.42 -8.41 4.45
CA SER A 207 2.90 -7.05 4.25
C SER A 207 1.55 -6.83 4.93
N ALA A 208 0.60 -7.77 4.78
CA ALA A 208 -0.68 -7.68 5.45
C ALA A 208 -0.56 -7.75 6.99
N SER A 209 0.38 -8.53 7.52
CA SER A 209 0.65 -8.58 8.97
C SER A 209 1.21 -7.25 9.47
N ASP A 210 2.14 -6.65 8.73
CA ASP A 210 2.72 -5.34 9.06
C ASP A 210 1.66 -4.24 8.97
N SER A 211 0.79 -4.28 7.95
CA SER A 211 -0.36 -3.39 7.79
C SER A 211 -1.36 -3.54 8.93
N ILE A 212 -1.64 -4.77 9.39
CA ILE A 212 -2.49 -5.02 10.57
C ILE A 212 -1.84 -4.44 11.84
N ASP A 213 -0.56 -4.69 12.07
CA ASP A 213 0.15 -4.21 13.26
C ASP A 213 0.25 -2.67 13.24
N SER A 214 0.43 -2.06 12.07
CA SER A 214 0.36 -0.61 11.85
C SER A 214 -1.06 -0.08 12.12
N LEU A 215 -2.09 -0.75 11.62
CA LEU A 215 -3.49 -0.35 11.82
C LEU A 215 -3.89 -0.39 13.31
N ILE A 216 -3.51 -1.44 14.05
CA ILE A 216 -3.75 -1.53 15.49
C ILE A 216 -3.02 -0.40 16.21
N ARG A 217 -1.71 -0.21 15.96
CA ARG A 217 -0.93 0.89 16.55
C ARG A 217 -1.54 2.25 16.24
N TRP A 218 -1.88 2.52 14.98
CA TRP A 218 -2.49 3.77 14.54
C TRP A 218 -3.79 4.05 15.28
N SER A 219 -4.60 3.03 15.44
CA SER A 219 -5.92 3.17 16.03
C SER A 219 -5.90 3.49 17.53
N GLN A 220 -4.80 3.17 18.21
CA GLN A 220 -4.54 3.43 19.63
C GLN A 220 -3.57 4.61 19.83
N GLY A 221 -2.83 4.98 18.79
CA GLY A 221 -1.71 5.90 18.84
C GLY A 221 -2.11 7.36 18.85
N HIS A 222 -1.18 8.17 19.35
CA HIS A 222 -1.29 9.62 19.33
C HIS A 222 -1.24 10.14 17.89
N GLU A 223 -2.02 11.18 17.58
CA GLU A 223 -2.11 11.78 16.23
C GLU A 223 -0.73 12.16 15.63
N MET A 224 0.21 12.60 16.47
CA MET A 224 1.58 12.93 16.01
C MET A 224 2.44 11.70 15.71
N GLU A 225 2.35 10.63 16.51
CA GLU A 225 3.10 9.39 16.24
C GLU A 225 2.70 8.80 14.88
N ILE A 226 1.42 8.94 14.55
CA ILE A 226 0.82 8.57 13.29
C ILE A 226 1.37 9.42 12.13
N ILE A 227 1.40 10.74 12.29
CA ILE A 227 1.89 11.67 11.27
C ILE A 227 3.37 11.40 10.96
N HIS A 228 4.17 11.06 11.96
CA HIS A 228 5.59 10.74 11.77
C HIS A 228 5.80 9.54 10.83
N GLN A 229 4.99 8.48 10.93
CA GLN A 229 5.09 7.33 10.03
C GLN A 229 4.79 7.70 8.57
N GLU A 230 3.90 8.67 8.34
CA GLU A 230 3.55 9.12 6.99
C GLU A 230 4.65 10.04 6.41
N TRP A 231 5.39 10.75 7.27
CA TRP A 231 6.52 11.56 6.85
C TRP A 231 7.71 10.74 6.33
N ASP A 232 7.88 9.49 6.73
CA ASP A 232 8.99 8.63 6.27
C ASP A 232 9.05 8.52 4.74
N LEU A 233 7.89 8.48 4.07
CA LEU A 233 7.80 8.50 2.60
C LEU A 233 8.31 9.83 2.03
N GLY A 234 7.91 10.95 2.62
CA GLY A 234 8.39 12.28 2.22
C GLY A 234 9.89 12.46 2.47
N LEU A 235 10.39 11.95 3.60
CA LEU A 235 11.80 11.97 3.96
C LEU A 235 12.66 11.18 2.96
N SER A 236 12.20 10.00 2.53
CA SER A 236 12.89 9.23 1.48
C SER A 236 12.96 9.99 0.15
N GLY A 237 11.88 10.65 -0.25
CA GLY A 237 11.89 11.50 -1.45
C GLY A 237 12.88 12.67 -1.34
N MET A 238 12.96 13.30 -0.17
CA MET A 238 13.95 14.36 0.09
C MET A 238 15.39 13.82 0.10
N ASP A 239 15.61 12.63 0.65
CA ASP A 239 16.93 11.97 0.63
C ASP A 239 17.39 11.64 -0.80
N GLU A 240 16.48 11.19 -1.67
CA GLU A 240 16.75 10.96 -3.09
C GLU A 240 17.15 12.25 -3.82
N VAL A 241 16.38 13.33 -3.65
CA VAL A 241 16.71 14.63 -4.25
C VAL A 241 18.09 15.12 -3.79
N LEU A 242 18.41 14.98 -2.50
CA LEU A 242 19.70 15.39 -1.97
C LEU A 242 20.87 14.55 -2.50
N ALA A 243 20.67 13.24 -2.68
CA ALA A 243 21.68 12.37 -3.30
C ALA A 243 21.93 12.77 -4.75
N ASN A 244 20.87 13.08 -5.49
CA ASN A 244 20.97 13.50 -6.88
C ASN A 244 21.63 14.88 -7.02
N LEU A 245 21.29 15.85 -6.17
CA LEU A 245 21.94 17.17 -6.14
C LEU A 245 23.44 17.06 -5.78
N ALA A 246 23.81 16.15 -4.88
CA ALA A 246 25.23 15.91 -4.57
C ALA A 246 26.01 15.32 -5.76
N GLY A 247 25.34 14.59 -6.66
CA GLY A 247 25.92 14.11 -7.91
C GLY A 247 26.25 15.22 -8.91
N LEU A 248 25.53 16.35 -8.88
CA LEU A 248 25.81 17.53 -9.70
C LEU A 248 27.03 18.33 -9.21
N ASP A 249 27.31 18.28 -7.90
CA ASP A 249 28.46 18.94 -7.28
C ASP A 249 29.77 18.15 -7.46
N SER A 250 29.69 16.85 -7.83
CA SER A 250 30.85 16.02 -8.08
C SER A 250 31.38 16.29 -9.48
N PRO A 251 32.62 16.82 -9.65
CA PRO A 251 33.23 16.83 -10.96
C PRO A 251 33.39 15.37 -11.37
N ALA A 252 32.86 15.01 -12.54
CA ALA A 252 33.08 13.71 -13.15
C ALA A 252 34.56 13.36 -12.97
N VAL A 253 34.83 12.27 -12.25
CA VAL A 253 36.18 11.79 -12.00
C VAL A 253 36.83 11.66 -13.37
N ALA A 254 37.83 12.49 -13.61
CA ALA A 254 38.79 12.33 -14.67
C ALA A 254 39.51 10.99 -14.43
N THR A 255 38.92 9.89 -14.87
CA THR A 255 39.69 8.70 -15.21
C THR A 255 40.34 8.99 -16.54
N GLY A 256 41.52 9.59 -16.46
CA GLY A 256 42.48 9.49 -17.54
C GLY A 256 42.66 8.01 -17.86
N ASN A 257 42.27 7.64 -19.06
CA ASN A 257 43.13 6.93 -19.98
C ASN A 257 42.76 7.43 -21.37
N ALA A 258 43.75 8.06 -22.00
CA ALA A 258 43.70 8.45 -23.39
C ALA A 258 43.36 7.23 -24.24
N ASP A 259 42.34 7.36 -25.08
CA ASP A 259 42.44 7.04 -26.49
C ASP A 259 41.41 7.91 -27.22
N GLU A 260 41.88 8.54 -28.29
CA GLU A 260 41.21 9.57 -29.08
C GLU A 260 40.01 9.01 -29.86
N ASP A 261 39.09 9.92 -30.20
CA ASP A 261 38.04 9.79 -31.22
C ASP A 261 36.64 9.34 -30.76
N ASP A 262 35.97 10.22 -30.00
CA ASP A 262 34.60 10.65 -30.29
C ASP A 262 34.30 11.91 -29.46
N GLN A 263 34.20 13.09 -30.09
CA GLN A 263 33.75 14.31 -29.42
C GLN A 263 32.23 14.24 -29.25
N THR A 264 31.76 13.41 -28.32
CA THR A 264 30.47 13.70 -27.66
C THR A 264 30.77 14.73 -26.60
N GLU A 265 30.47 15.99 -26.88
CA GLU A 265 30.35 17.04 -25.85
C GLU A 265 29.45 16.49 -24.74
N THR A 266 30.04 16.05 -23.64
CA THR A 266 29.31 15.86 -22.38
C THR A 266 28.86 17.24 -21.95
N ASP A 267 27.65 17.61 -22.38
CA ASP A 267 26.97 18.84 -22.03
C ASP A 267 26.92 18.94 -20.49
N GLY A 268 27.78 19.80 -19.96
CA GLY A 268 27.79 20.11 -18.54
C GLY A 268 26.48 20.80 -18.18
N ALA A 269 25.96 20.53 -16.98
CA ALA A 269 24.75 21.19 -16.51
C ALA A 269 24.84 22.72 -16.72
N SER A 270 23.82 23.32 -17.33
CA SER A 270 23.82 24.75 -17.66
C SER A 270 23.92 25.61 -16.37
N GLU A 271 24.53 26.80 -16.46
CA GLU A 271 24.68 27.71 -15.31
C GLU A 271 23.36 28.00 -14.55
N PRO A 272 22.19 28.16 -15.21
CA PRO A 272 20.90 28.27 -14.51
C PRO A 272 20.52 27.01 -13.72
N VAL A 273 20.84 25.83 -14.24
CA VAL A 273 20.60 24.54 -13.57
C VAL A 273 21.46 24.42 -12.31
N ILE A 274 22.73 24.84 -12.39
CA ILE A 274 23.65 24.87 -11.25
C ILE A 274 23.17 25.86 -10.18
N GLN A 275 22.74 27.06 -10.57
CA GLN A 275 22.21 28.06 -9.63
C GLN A 275 20.95 27.58 -8.93
N LEU A 276 20.01 26.96 -9.65
CA LEU A 276 18.79 26.44 -9.03
C LEU A 276 19.06 25.23 -8.14
N ALA A 277 19.98 24.34 -8.52
CA ALA A 277 20.45 23.25 -7.66
C ALA A 277 20.98 23.78 -6.33
N ARG A 278 21.73 24.90 -6.35
CA ARG A 278 22.23 25.59 -5.14
C ARG A 278 21.12 26.16 -4.25
N TYR A 279 19.97 26.55 -4.80
CA TYR A 279 18.80 26.99 -4.01
C TYR A 279 17.95 25.81 -3.51
N ALA A 280 17.77 24.76 -4.31
CA ALA A 280 16.99 23.58 -3.94
C ALA A 280 17.66 22.76 -2.82
N GLN A 281 18.99 22.68 -2.82
CA GLN A 281 19.76 21.92 -1.85
C GLN A 281 19.55 22.38 -0.38
N PRO A 282 19.64 23.67 -0.02
CA PRO A 282 19.34 24.12 1.33
C PRO A 282 17.86 23.94 1.68
N ILE A 283 16.92 24.17 0.75
CA ILE A 283 15.48 23.93 1.00
C ILE A 283 15.23 22.47 1.34
N ALA A 284 15.78 21.53 0.56
CA ALA A 284 15.66 20.10 0.83
C ALA A 284 16.32 19.69 2.16
N LYS A 285 17.51 20.23 2.47
CA LYS A 285 18.20 19.98 3.75
C LYS A 285 17.40 20.48 4.95
N LEU A 286 16.87 21.71 4.88
CA LEU A 286 16.08 22.33 5.95
C LEU A 286 14.73 21.63 6.13
N SER A 287 14.04 21.32 5.03
CA SER A 287 12.77 20.56 5.08
C SER A 287 12.95 19.21 5.75
N ARG A 288 13.96 18.45 5.31
CA ARG A 288 14.30 17.16 5.91
C ARG A 288 14.66 17.29 7.39
N LEU A 289 15.44 18.31 7.75
CA LEU A 289 15.83 18.57 9.14
C LEU A 289 14.63 18.93 10.01
N PHE A 290 13.72 19.75 9.49
CA PHE A 290 12.49 20.16 10.16
C PHE A 290 11.63 18.94 10.52
N PHE A 291 11.29 18.10 9.54
CA PHE A 291 10.48 16.90 9.79
C PHE A 291 11.19 15.88 10.69
N ARG A 292 12.51 15.67 10.52
CA ARG A 292 13.28 14.80 11.43
C ARG A 292 13.31 15.34 12.86
N LYS A 293 13.46 16.65 13.05
CA LYS A 293 13.41 17.27 14.38
C LYS A 293 12.02 17.17 14.99
N LEU A 294 10.96 17.42 14.23
CA LEU A 294 9.59 17.22 14.73
C LEU A 294 9.33 15.76 15.12
N ALA A 295 9.84 14.81 14.33
CA ALA A 295 9.70 13.38 14.59
C ALA A 295 10.45 12.90 15.85
N THR A 296 11.57 13.53 16.17
CA THR A 296 12.49 13.09 17.24
C THR A 296 12.45 13.95 18.51
N SER A 297 11.81 15.12 18.45
CA SER A 297 11.84 16.07 19.56
C SER A 297 11.05 15.58 20.77
N ARG A 298 11.65 15.72 21.97
CA ARG A 298 11.01 15.55 23.29
C ARG A 298 9.90 16.58 23.58
N LEU A 299 9.49 17.37 22.58
CA LEU A 299 8.29 18.21 22.63
C LEU A 299 6.99 17.38 22.63
N ASN A 300 7.07 16.08 22.35
CA ASN A 300 6.00 15.10 22.61
C ASN A 300 6.37 14.23 23.83
N PRO A 301 6.36 14.75 25.08
CA PRO A 301 6.29 13.86 26.23
C PRO A 301 5.05 12.98 26.03
N SER A 302 5.17 11.66 26.20
CA SER A 302 4.06 10.69 26.03
C SER A 302 2.73 11.34 26.40
N PRO A 303 1.94 11.78 25.40
CA PRO A 303 0.86 12.70 25.71
C PRO A 303 -0.13 11.99 26.61
N LEU A 304 -0.54 12.62 27.70
CA LEU A 304 -1.56 12.08 28.62
C LEU A 304 -2.86 11.75 27.89
N HIS A 305 -3.06 12.30 26.68
CA HIS A 305 -4.21 12.07 25.81
C HIS A 305 -3.78 11.75 24.37
N PRO A 306 -4.43 10.81 23.67
CA PRO A 306 -4.06 10.41 22.30
C PRO A 306 -4.37 11.44 21.20
N PHE A 307 -4.75 12.67 21.55
CA PHE A 307 -5.23 13.69 20.61
C PHE A 307 -4.55 15.03 20.85
N THR A 308 -4.33 15.74 19.75
CA THR A 308 -3.89 17.14 19.72
C THR A 308 -5.10 18.06 19.69
N ASP A 309 -4.90 19.35 19.95
CA ASP A 309 -5.93 20.38 19.77
C ASP A 309 -6.07 20.83 18.31
N MET A 310 -5.32 20.23 17.36
CA MET A 310 -5.41 20.55 15.95
C MET A 310 -6.74 20.06 15.34
N SER A 311 -7.30 20.85 14.43
CA SER A 311 -8.46 20.44 13.62
C SER A 311 -8.07 19.42 12.55
N THR A 312 -9.06 18.78 11.94
CA THR A 312 -8.86 17.87 10.81
C THR A 312 -8.07 18.51 9.67
N ASP A 313 -8.31 19.78 9.36
CA ASP A 313 -7.63 20.46 8.25
C ASP A 313 -6.15 20.68 8.56
N GLN A 314 -5.84 21.14 9.77
CA GLN A 314 -4.46 21.30 10.25
C GLN A 314 -3.72 19.97 10.26
N LEU A 315 -4.35 18.91 10.77
CA LEU A 315 -3.79 17.56 10.79
C LEU A 315 -3.56 17.01 9.37
N THR A 316 -4.48 17.27 8.45
CA THR A 316 -4.38 16.82 7.05
C THR A 316 -3.22 17.53 6.34
N GLN A 317 -3.12 18.86 6.50
CA GLN A 317 -2.03 19.65 5.94
C GLN A 317 -0.68 19.21 6.51
N LEU A 318 -0.57 19.05 7.83
CA LEU A 318 0.65 18.61 8.49
C LEU A 318 1.04 17.18 8.10
N CYS A 319 0.08 16.27 7.94
CA CYS A 319 0.33 14.90 7.52
C CYS A 319 0.85 14.83 6.07
N GLY A 320 0.32 15.66 5.18
CA GLY A 320 0.67 15.66 3.75
C GLY A 320 1.91 16.49 3.40
N SER A 321 2.31 17.44 4.25
CA SER A 321 3.34 18.43 3.94
C SER A 321 4.69 17.81 3.56
N ALA A 322 5.17 16.80 4.29
CA ALA A 322 6.45 16.15 3.98
C ALA A 322 6.45 15.49 2.58
N ALA A 323 5.37 14.80 2.23
CA ALA A 323 5.23 14.18 0.91
C ALA A 323 5.12 15.22 -0.20
N LEU A 324 4.32 16.28 0.01
CA LEU A 324 4.17 17.38 -0.94
C LEU A 324 5.51 18.07 -1.21
N ILE A 325 6.25 18.43 -0.16
CA ILE A 325 7.57 19.05 -0.28
C ILE A 325 8.53 18.10 -1.00
N GLY A 326 8.55 16.81 -0.66
CA GLY A 326 9.35 15.81 -1.36
C GLY A 326 9.02 15.73 -2.86
N CYS A 327 7.74 15.73 -3.24
CA CYS A 327 7.30 15.73 -4.63
C CYS A 327 7.67 17.02 -5.37
N HIS A 328 7.53 18.19 -4.73
CA HIS A 328 7.92 19.48 -5.30
C HIS A 328 9.42 19.54 -5.56
N LEU A 329 10.24 19.13 -4.59
CA LEU A 329 11.69 19.03 -4.73
C LEU A 329 12.10 18.02 -5.83
N GLY A 330 11.42 16.88 -5.91
CA GLY A 330 11.65 15.89 -6.98
C GLY A 330 11.27 16.42 -8.37
N SER A 331 10.23 17.24 -8.45
CA SER A 331 9.80 17.87 -9.71
C SER A 331 10.78 18.95 -10.15
N ILE A 332 11.31 19.74 -9.21
CA ILE A 332 12.43 20.67 -9.48
C ILE A 332 13.60 19.90 -10.07
N PHE A 333 14.04 18.82 -9.42
CA PHE A 333 15.17 18.03 -9.91
C PHE A 333 14.93 17.43 -11.30
N LYS A 334 13.74 16.87 -11.57
CA LYS A 334 13.41 16.34 -12.90
C LYS A 334 13.44 17.42 -13.98
N SER A 335 12.90 18.59 -13.67
CA SER A 335 12.86 19.75 -14.57
C SER A 335 14.27 20.25 -14.91
N LEU A 336 15.21 20.12 -13.97
CA LEU A 336 16.63 20.42 -14.17
C LEU A 336 17.36 19.42 -15.08
N ASN A 337 16.82 18.21 -15.26
CA ASN A 337 17.43 17.13 -16.03
C ASN A 337 16.77 16.93 -17.41
N ILE A 338 15.81 17.79 -17.78
CA ILE A 338 15.22 17.80 -19.14
C ILE A 338 16.16 18.58 -20.05
N ASN A 339 16.48 17.98 -21.19
CA ASN A 339 17.41 18.54 -22.18
C ASN A 339 16.94 19.96 -22.63
N PRO A 340 17.82 20.98 -22.63
CA PRO A 340 17.45 22.37 -22.96
C PRO A 340 16.84 22.58 -24.36
N GLN A 341 16.92 21.58 -25.25
CA GLN A 341 16.51 21.71 -26.65
C GLN A 341 14.99 21.64 -26.90
N GLU A 342 14.16 21.26 -25.93
CA GLU A 342 12.70 21.09 -26.13
C GLU A 342 11.79 21.96 -25.24
N THR A 343 12.33 22.85 -24.39
CA THR A 343 11.51 23.68 -23.49
C THR A 343 11.91 25.15 -23.53
N VAL A 344 10.91 26.03 -23.71
CA VAL A 344 11.07 27.48 -23.58
C VAL A 344 11.52 27.78 -22.14
N GLU A 345 12.77 28.22 -21.98
CA GLU A 345 13.43 28.45 -20.67
C GLU A 345 12.57 29.28 -19.69
N ALA A 346 11.74 30.19 -20.20
CA ALA A 346 10.84 31.03 -19.41
C ALA A 346 9.69 30.26 -18.73
N ASP A 347 9.13 29.25 -19.40
CA ASP A 347 8.03 28.44 -18.85
C ASP A 347 8.56 27.49 -17.76
N LEU A 348 9.78 26.98 -17.94
CA LEU A 348 10.49 26.18 -16.95
C LEU A 348 10.81 27.01 -15.70
N ALA A 349 11.38 28.20 -15.87
CA ALA A 349 11.70 29.10 -14.77
C ALA A 349 10.45 29.52 -13.98
N ALA A 350 9.33 29.82 -14.65
CA ALA A 350 8.07 30.14 -14.00
C ALA A 350 7.50 28.97 -13.18
N ALA A 351 7.48 27.75 -13.75
CA ALA A 351 7.04 26.54 -13.05
C ALA A 351 7.92 26.20 -11.84
N LEU A 352 9.22 26.47 -11.93
CA LEU A 352 10.18 26.28 -10.84
C LEU A 352 10.01 27.30 -9.71
N ILE A 353 9.82 28.58 -10.04
CA ILE A 353 9.52 29.63 -9.06
C ILE A 353 8.21 29.33 -8.33
N GLU A 354 7.18 28.92 -9.07
CA GLU A 354 5.91 28.49 -8.47
C GLU A 354 6.10 27.29 -7.52
N THR A 355 6.91 26.32 -7.91
CA THR A 355 7.18 25.13 -7.08
C THR A 355 7.96 25.47 -5.81
N VAL A 356 8.92 26.40 -5.88
CA VAL A 356 9.64 26.93 -4.72
C VAL A 356 8.70 27.73 -3.81
N ASN A 357 7.87 28.62 -4.36
CA ASN A 357 6.91 29.41 -3.58
C ASN A 357 5.90 28.51 -2.85
N ARG A 358 5.34 27.50 -3.53
CA ARG A 358 4.47 26.50 -2.90
C ARG A 358 5.16 25.72 -1.79
N THR A 359 6.47 25.47 -1.92
CA THR A 359 7.25 24.81 -0.86
C THR A 359 7.42 25.73 0.35
N VAL A 360 7.62 27.03 0.13
CA VAL A 360 7.73 28.04 1.20
C VAL A 360 6.40 28.27 1.90
N GLU A 361 5.27 28.31 1.17
CA GLU A 361 3.93 28.49 1.75
C GLU A 361 3.48 27.35 2.69
N ILE A 362 4.14 26.19 2.64
CA ILE A 362 3.86 25.06 3.52
C ILE A 362 4.53 25.25 4.91
N PHE A 363 5.56 26.08 5.02
CA PHE A 363 6.25 26.43 6.27
C PHE A 363 5.65 27.68 6.91
#